data_AF-A0A5C5VGT7-F1
#
_entry.id   AF-A0A5C5VGT7-F1
#
_cell.length_a   1.000
_cell.length_b   1.000
_cell.length_c   1.000
_cell.angle_alpha   90.00
_cell.angle_beta   90.00
_cell.angle_gamma   90.00
#
_symmetry.space_group_name_H-M   'P 1'
#
loop_
_entity.id
_entity.type
_entity.pdbx_description
1 polymer ?
#
loop_
_entity_poly.entity_id
_entity_poly.type
_entity_poly.pdbx_seq_one_letter_code
_entity_poly.pdbx_strand_id
1 'polypeptide(L)'
;MPFSSYPRVLLLVVVACCVCGCQQKAVTMADPDRAEAALRRVLDAWKAGQTPESLKTQAEPVHVSDSEWLGGARLVDYEVTSSQSAGFGWRCDVRLTIQSPSGATRKHMALYRIDTDPAIVVVHEE
;
A
#
# COMPACT_ATOMS: atom_id res chain seq x y z
N MET A 1 -40.62 -35.17 -52.12
CA MET A 1 -39.98 -33.84 -52.14
C MET A 1 -40.59 -33.01 -51.02
N PRO A 2 -39.79 -32.42 -50.11
CA PRO A 2 -40.21 -32.03 -48.78
C PRO A 2 -40.54 -30.53 -48.69
N PHE A 3 -41.54 -30.15 -47.89
CA PHE A 3 -41.63 -28.79 -47.36
C PHE A 3 -41.72 -28.85 -45.84
N SER A 4 -40.59 -28.47 -45.25
CA SER A 4 -40.29 -28.22 -43.84
C SER A 4 -41.47 -27.74 -43.00
N SER A 5 -41.84 -28.56 -42.02
CA SER A 5 -42.49 -28.09 -40.79
C SER A 5 -41.39 -27.80 -39.78
N TYR A 6 -41.04 -26.53 -39.57
CA TYR A 6 -40.25 -26.12 -38.41
C TYR A 6 -41.14 -25.30 -37.47
N PRO A 7 -41.28 -25.71 -36.20
CA PRO A 7 -42.12 -25.02 -35.24
C PRO A 7 -41.54 -23.64 -34.91
N ARG A 8 -42.43 -22.67 -34.66
CA ARG A 8 -42.16 -21.29 -34.22
C ARG A 8 -41.57 -21.21 -32.81
N VAL A 9 -40.61 -22.07 -32.47
CA VAL A 9 -40.05 -22.18 -31.12
C VAL A 9 -38.54 -22.23 -31.22
N LEU A 10 -37.95 -21.11 -31.63
CA LEU A 10 -36.51 -20.90 -31.44
C LEU A 10 -36.19 -19.40 -31.29
N LEU A 11 -36.98 -18.71 -30.47
CA LEU A 11 -36.71 -17.34 -30.10
C LEU A 11 -36.99 -17.14 -28.62
N LEU A 12 -36.24 -17.84 -27.76
CA LEU A 12 -36.17 -17.55 -26.33
C LEU A 12 -35.00 -18.36 -25.76
N VAL A 13 -34.25 -17.73 -24.85
CA VAL A 13 -33.15 -18.30 -24.04
C VAL A 13 -31.74 -18.26 -24.67
N VAL A 14 -31.29 -17.07 -25.09
CA VAL A 14 -29.85 -16.71 -25.06
C VAL A 14 -29.71 -15.36 -24.32
N VAL A 15 -30.14 -15.32 -23.05
CA VAL A 15 -29.89 -14.20 -22.12
C VAL A 15 -29.55 -14.81 -20.76
N ALA A 16 -28.43 -15.52 -20.68
CA ALA A 16 -28.00 -16.17 -19.43
C ALA A 16 -26.49 -16.10 -19.15
N CYS A 17 -25.75 -15.22 -19.85
CA CYS A 17 -24.31 -15.08 -19.64
C CYS A 17 -23.92 -13.60 -19.67
N CYS A 18 -24.10 -12.86 -18.56
CA CYS A 18 -23.40 -11.58 -18.31
C CYS A 18 -23.62 -11.07 -16.87
N VAL A 19 -23.52 -11.96 -15.87
CA VAL A 19 -23.39 -11.51 -14.47
C VAL A 19 -22.16 -12.20 -13.87
N CYS A 20 -21.00 -12.01 -14.50
CA CYS A 20 -19.74 -12.11 -13.77
C CYS A 20 -19.75 -10.94 -12.79
N GLY A 21 -20.17 -11.22 -11.55
CA GLY A 21 -20.06 -10.30 -10.44
C GLY A 21 -18.59 -9.93 -10.25
N CYS A 22 -18.19 -8.78 -10.78
CA CYS A 22 -17.06 -8.04 -10.26
C CYS A 22 -17.43 -7.69 -8.82
N GLN A 23 -17.02 -8.54 -7.88
CA GLN A 23 -17.04 -8.19 -6.47
C GLN A 23 -15.97 -7.12 -6.28
N GLN A 24 -16.33 -5.86 -6.58
CA GLN A 24 -15.51 -4.70 -6.26
C GLN A 24 -15.46 -4.61 -4.74
N LYS A 25 -14.37 -5.13 -4.17
CA LYS A 25 -14.08 -4.96 -2.75
C LYS A 25 -14.07 -3.45 -2.50
N ALA A 26 -14.98 -2.98 -1.65
CA ALA A 26 -15.08 -1.56 -1.33
C ALA A 26 -13.73 -1.10 -0.74
N VAL A 27 -13.11 -0.12 -1.37
CA VAL A 27 -11.88 0.49 -0.85
C VAL A 27 -12.25 1.26 0.40
N THR A 28 -11.69 0.84 1.54
CA THR A 28 -11.94 1.50 2.82
C THR A 28 -10.91 2.61 3.02
N MET A 29 -11.35 3.76 3.53
CA MET A 29 -10.43 4.85 3.90
C MET A 29 -9.44 4.34 4.96
N ALA A 30 -8.18 4.74 4.85
CA ALA A 30 -7.15 4.34 5.79
C ALA A 30 -7.53 4.73 7.23
N ASP A 31 -7.33 3.80 8.16
CA ASP A 31 -7.49 4.06 9.58
C ASP A 31 -6.30 4.90 10.06
N PRO A 32 -6.52 6.11 10.60
CA PRO A 32 -5.45 7.06 10.92
C PRO A 32 -4.51 6.53 12.00
N ASP A 33 -5.06 5.94 13.06
CA ASP A 33 -4.28 5.43 14.18
C ASP A 33 -3.44 4.22 13.73
N ARG A 34 -4.04 3.33 12.92
CA ARG A 34 -3.29 2.20 12.34
C ARG A 34 -2.23 2.67 11.35
N ALA A 35 -2.49 3.70 10.55
CA ALA A 35 -1.55 4.23 9.58
C ALA A 35 -0.32 4.85 10.27
N GLU A 36 -0.54 5.66 11.31
CA GLU A 36 0.56 6.25 12.08
C GLU A 36 1.36 5.20 12.86
N ALA A 37 0.67 4.22 13.47
CA ALA A 37 1.33 3.11 14.15
C ALA A 37 2.18 2.27 13.18
N ALA A 38 1.68 2.01 11.98
CA ALA A 38 2.41 1.32 10.92
C ALA A 38 3.67 2.09 10.51
N LEU A 39 3.56 3.40 10.26
CA LEU A 39 4.70 4.24 9.91
C LEU A 39 5.76 4.23 11.01
N ARG A 40 5.36 4.40 12.27
CA ARG A 40 6.30 4.37 13.41
C ARG A 40 7.02 3.02 13.50
N ARG A 41 6.29 1.91 13.36
CA ARG A 41 6.89 0.55 13.33
C ARG A 41 7.94 0.42 12.22
N VAL A 42 7.64 0.92 11.02
CA VAL A 42 8.54 0.92 9.87
C VAL A 42 9.82 1.73 10.18
N LEU A 43 9.67 2.96 10.66
CA LEU A 43 10.79 3.85 10.98
C LEU A 43 11.63 3.31 12.16
N ASP A 44 11.00 2.72 13.18
CA ASP A 44 11.69 2.08 14.28
C ASP A 44 12.50 0.87 13.83
N ALA A 45 11.93 0.03 12.95
CA ALA A 45 12.64 -1.10 12.36
C ALA A 45 13.86 -0.64 11.53
N TRP A 46 13.71 0.42 10.75
CA TRP A 46 14.82 1.03 10.01
C TRP A 46 15.91 1.55 10.94
N LYS A 47 15.54 2.32 11.97
CA LYS A 47 16.47 2.86 12.96
C LYS A 47 17.22 1.77 13.73
N ALA A 48 16.54 0.64 13.98
CA ALA A 48 17.12 -0.56 14.58
C ALA A 48 18.04 -1.35 13.63
N GLY A 49 18.13 -0.97 12.35
CA GLY A 49 18.96 -1.64 11.35
C GLY A 49 18.36 -2.93 10.79
N GLN A 50 17.03 -3.10 10.90
CA GLN A 50 16.33 -4.20 10.22
C GLN A 50 16.23 -3.93 8.70
N THR A 51 15.77 -4.94 7.96
CA THR A 51 15.53 -4.83 6.51
C THR A 51 14.03 -4.72 6.21
N PRO A 52 13.64 -4.08 5.09
CA PRO A 52 12.24 -4.05 4.65
C PRO A 52 11.61 -5.44 4.52
N GLU A 53 12.39 -6.45 4.13
CA GLU A 53 11.94 -7.84 3.99
C GLU A 53 11.51 -8.44 5.33
N SER A 54 12.16 -8.08 6.43
CA SER A 54 11.83 -8.58 7.76
C SER A 54 10.44 -8.14 8.24
N LEU A 55 9.93 -7.02 7.73
CA LEU A 55 8.59 -6.52 8.05
C LEU A 55 7.48 -7.28 7.31
N LYS A 56 7.80 -7.95 6.19
CA LYS A 56 6.83 -8.75 5.42
C LYS A 56 6.53 -10.10 6.07
N THR A 57 7.40 -10.58 6.97
CA THR A 57 7.27 -11.88 7.63
C THR A 57 6.67 -11.79 9.04
N GLN A 58 6.32 -10.58 9.49
CA GLN A 58 5.68 -10.38 10.79
C GLN A 58 4.20 -10.80 10.78
N ALA A 59 3.60 -10.89 11.98
CA ALA A 59 2.19 -11.23 12.16
C ALA A 59 1.24 -10.26 11.42
N GLU A 60 1.63 -8.99 11.31
CA GLU A 60 0.98 -8.00 10.46
C GLU A 60 1.99 -7.50 9.41
N PRO A 61 2.02 -8.12 8.22
CA PRO A 61 2.98 -7.77 7.18
C PRO A 61 2.91 -6.30 6.76
N VAL A 62 4.07 -5.67 6.60
CA VAL A 62 4.18 -4.34 6.01
C VAL A 62 5.02 -4.38 4.74
N HIS A 63 4.49 -3.79 3.67
CA HIS A 63 5.24 -3.54 2.45
C HIS A 63 5.82 -2.13 2.51
N VAL A 64 7.14 -2.02 2.46
CA VAL A 64 7.83 -0.73 2.50
C VAL A 64 8.52 -0.47 1.17
N SER A 65 8.40 0.75 0.66
CA SER A 65 9.14 1.25 -0.50
C SER A 65 9.79 2.57 -0.12
N ASP A 66 11.08 2.53 0.18
CA ASP A 66 11.90 3.68 0.52
C ASP A 66 13.28 3.53 -0.14
N SER A 67 13.60 4.42 -1.08
CA SER A 67 14.80 4.35 -1.90
C SER A 67 16.08 4.50 -1.07
N GLU A 68 16.06 5.30 0.00
CA GLU A 68 17.21 5.49 0.89
C GLU A 68 17.47 4.23 1.72
N TRP A 69 16.41 3.63 2.28
CA TRP A 69 16.54 2.41 3.05
C TRP A 69 17.00 1.24 2.18
N LEU A 70 16.39 1.08 1.00
CA LEU A 70 16.80 0.07 0.01
C LEU A 70 18.22 0.30 -0.51
N GLY A 71 18.66 1.56 -0.56
CA GLY A 71 20.03 1.97 -0.88
C GLY A 71 21.05 1.70 0.24
N GLY A 72 20.63 1.12 1.37
CA GLY A 72 21.49 0.77 2.49
C GLY A 72 21.80 1.92 3.43
N ALA A 73 21.10 3.05 3.32
CA ALA A 73 21.22 4.12 4.30
C ALA A 73 20.63 3.70 5.65
N ARG A 74 21.18 4.24 6.74
CA ARG A 74 20.70 3.99 8.10
C ARG A 74 19.92 5.19 8.62
N LEU A 75 18.74 4.94 9.16
CA LEU A 75 18.02 5.96 9.91
C LEU A 75 18.66 6.15 11.29
N VAL A 76 19.12 7.36 11.56
CA VAL A 76 19.71 7.75 12.85
C VAL A 76 18.61 8.27 13.79
N ASP A 77 17.70 9.08 13.25
CA ASP A 77 16.59 9.64 14.02
C ASP A 77 15.43 10.07 13.12
N TYR A 78 14.23 10.15 13.69
CA TYR A 78 13.06 10.65 12.96
C TYR A 78 12.10 11.41 13.88
N GLU A 79 11.32 12.31 13.28
CA GLU A 79 10.25 13.06 13.93
C GLU A 79 9.07 13.17 12.96
N VAL A 80 7.90 12.65 13.35
CA VAL A 80 6.66 12.83 12.57
C VAL A 80 6.11 14.22 12.89
N THR A 81 6.10 15.11 11.89
CA THR A 81 5.76 16.53 12.08
C THR A 81 4.31 16.85 11.75
N SER A 82 3.70 16.09 10.83
CA SER A 82 2.30 16.26 10.46
C SER A 82 1.73 14.93 9.98
N SER A 83 0.41 14.78 10.07
CA SER A 83 -0.31 13.65 9.52
C SER A 83 -1.69 14.11 9.04
N GLN A 84 -2.14 13.59 7.89
CA GLN A 84 -3.41 13.98 7.29
C GLN A 84 -3.94 12.90 6.34
N SER A 85 -5.26 12.89 6.13
CA SER A 85 -5.89 12.06 5.11
C SER A 85 -5.45 12.46 3.70
N ALA A 86 -5.21 11.47 2.83
CA ALA A 86 -4.83 11.68 1.44
C ALA A 86 -5.59 10.72 0.51
N GLY A 87 -6.79 11.13 0.08
CA GLY A 87 -7.68 10.25 -0.69
C GLY A 87 -8.13 9.06 0.17
N PHE A 88 -7.81 7.85 -0.29
CA PHE A 88 -8.08 6.61 0.47
C PHE A 88 -6.94 6.24 1.44
N GLY A 89 -5.78 6.88 1.32
CA GLY A 89 -4.61 6.64 2.17
C GLY A 89 -4.42 7.72 3.24
N TRP A 90 -3.32 7.60 3.96
CA TRP A 90 -2.84 8.56 4.95
C TRP A 90 -1.50 9.13 4.51
N ARG A 91 -1.24 10.41 4.76
CA ARG A 91 0.03 11.08 4.47
C ARG A 91 0.66 11.62 5.74
N CYS A 92 1.96 11.42 5.89
CA CYS A 92 2.72 11.93 7.03
C CYS A 92 3.99 12.64 6.57
N ASP A 93 4.21 13.86 7.06
CA ASP A 93 5.50 14.54 6.94
C ASP A 93 6.42 14.05 8.06
N VAL A 94 7.62 13.59 7.70
CA VAL A 94 8.60 13.06 8.64
C VAL A 94 9.94 13.71 8.41
N ARG A 95 10.49 14.32 9.46
CA ARG A 95 11.88 14.77 9.45
C ARG A 95 12.77 13.58 9.72
N LEU A 96 13.64 13.24 8.77
CA LEU A 96 14.58 12.13 8.90
C LEU A 96 16.00 12.66 9.11
N THR A 97 16.76 11.97 9.96
CA THR A 97 18.22 12.08 10.05
C THR A 97 18.80 10.77 9.53
N ILE A 98 19.43 10.80 8.36
CA ILE A 98 19.92 9.60 7.68
C ILE A 98 21.43 9.65 7.54
N GLN A 99 22.07 8.52 7.80
CA GLN A 99 23.46 8.26 7.50
C GLN A 99 23.56 7.43 6.22
N SER A 100 24.24 7.96 5.21
CA SER A 100 24.52 7.23 3.97
C SER A 100 25.48 6.06 4.22
N PRO A 101 25.58 5.10 3.29
CA PRO A 101 26.59 4.04 3.35
C PRO A 101 28.04 4.56 3.41
N SER A 102 28.29 5.77 2.88
CA SER A 102 29.59 6.45 2.98
C SER A 102 29.87 7.10 4.34
N GLY A 103 28.90 7.06 5.27
CA GLY A 103 29.01 7.61 6.62
C GLY A 103 28.56 9.07 6.76
N ALA A 104 28.27 9.76 5.66
CA ALA A 104 27.78 11.14 5.69
C ALA A 104 26.36 11.19 6.27
N THR A 105 26.12 12.12 7.20
CA THR A 105 24.82 12.29 7.86
C THR A 105 24.13 13.54 7.35
N ARG A 106 22.84 13.45 7.04
CA ARG A 106 22.01 14.58 6.62
C ARG A 106 20.63 14.55 7.24
N LYS A 107 20.03 15.73 7.37
CA LYS A 107 18.64 15.90 7.81
C LYS A 107 17.82 16.42 6.65
N HIS A 108 16.64 15.84 6.43
CA HIS A 108 15.69 16.34 5.43
C HIS A 108 14.26 15.96 5.80
N MET A 109 13.30 16.57 5.10
CA MET A 109 11.90 16.19 5.17
C MET A 109 11.59 15.12 4.13
N ALA A 110 10.89 14.08 4.56
CA ALA A 110 10.38 13.00 3.73
C ALA A 110 8.86 12.93 3.90
N LEU A 111 8.14 12.73 2.80
CA LEU A 111 6.70 12.55 2.81
C LEU A 111 6.38 11.07 2.64
N TYR A 112 5.61 10.49 3.56
CA TYR A 112 5.18 9.10 3.45
C TYR A 112 3.70 9.01 3.14
N ARG A 113 3.35 8.10 2.22
CA ARG A 113 1.98 7.61 2.04
C ARG A 113 1.82 6.24 2.68
N ILE A 114 0.72 6.08 3.41
CA ILE A 114 0.36 4.86 4.11
C ILE A 114 -1.03 4.42 3.64
N ASP A 115 -1.11 3.20 3.14
CA ASP A 115 -2.36 2.52 2.81
C ASP A 115 -2.55 1.38 3.82
N THR A 116 -3.77 1.21 4.37
CA THR A 116 -4.06 0.17 5.39
C THR A 116 -5.03 -0.91 4.92
N ASP A 117 -5.58 -0.78 3.72
CA ASP A 117 -6.49 -1.75 3.09
C ASP A 117 -6.14 -1.89 1.60
N PRO A 118 -6.00 -3.11 1.04
CA PRO A 118 -6.18 -4.42 1.68
C PRO A 118 -4.97 -4.91 2.51
N ALA A 119 -3.86 -4.20 2.50
CA ALA A 119 -2.64 -4.51 3.24
C ALA A 119 -1.95 -3.22 3.70
N ILE A 120 -1.06 -3.31 4.68
CA ILE A 120 -0.27 -2.16 5.11
C ILE A 120 0.87 -1.92 4.12
N VAL A 121 0.84 -0.76 3.47
CA VAL A 121 1.87 -0.31 2.55
C VAL A 121 2.37 1.06 2.98
N VAL A 122 3.67 1.22 3.11
CA VAL A 122 4.32 2.50 3.44
C VAL A 122 5.28 2.86 2.31
N VAL A 123 5.06 4.00 1.68
CA VAL A 123 5.83 4.47 0.52
C VAL A 123 6.38 5.87 0.80
N HIS A 124 7.68 6.05 0.60
CA HIS A 124 8.29 7.38 0.53
C HIS A 124 7.92 8.04 -0.82
N GLU A 125 7.25 9.19 -0.77
CA GLU A 125 6.92 10.01 -1.94
C GLU A 125 8.13 10.91 -2.27
N GLU A 126 8.75 10.71 -3.44
CA GLU A 126 9.88 11.51 -3.96
C GLU A 126 9.42 12.83 -4.62
#